data_AF-A0A1V4MT29-F1
#
_entry.id   AF-A0A1V4MT29-F1
#
_cell.length_a   1.000
_cell.length_b   1.000
_cell.length_c   1.000
_cell.angle_alpha   90.00
_cell.angle_beta   90.00
_cell.angle_gamma   90.00
#
_symmetry.space_group_name_H-M   'P 1'
#
loop_
_entity.id
_entity.type
_entity.pdbx_description
1 polymer ?
#
loop_
_entity_poly.entity_id
_entity_poly.type
_entity_poly.pdbx_seq_one_letter_code
_entity_poly.pdbx_strand_id
1 'polypeptide(L)'
;MEAGRPVLDDLDRKRFHRKQMTWLAIFAIVMIPLFTWLFATRESPADYTFTMIGNMLGHRVGFIIWGAATAILLGFYILRLFVLQSFRDTRARKLLLWSLVFLLLTVLIPSLEGTYLLNRLHDFSAVAFALCLVMSLYLFIRHLHERDEKVYGLSLAMLHTVIGGSLILLLLFGMTGIFQLFFFVSLSVFLAVLNGKLFKGRDREWKGD
;
A
#
# COMPACT_ATOMS: atom_id res chain seq x y z
N MET A 1 10.96 -4.34 -50.03
CA MET A 1 9.86 -4.45 -49.02
C MET A 1 10.42 -5.05 -47.74
N GLU A 2 11.02 -4.27 -46.83
CA GLU A 2 11.48 -4.82 -45.54
C GLU A 2 11.69 -3.78 -44.41
N ALA A 3 10.94 -2.68 -44.41
CA ALA A 3 11.10 -1.60 -43.41
C ALA A 3 9.98 -1.54 -42.34
N GLY A 4 9.06 -2.52 -42.29
CA GLY A 4 7.86 -2.47 -41.42
C GLY A 4 7.88 -3.33 -40.15
N ARG A 5 8.83 -4.27 -40.00
CA ARG A 5 8.84 -5.23 -38.87
C ARG A 5 9.37 -4.69 -37.53
N PRO A 6 10.43 -3.85 -37.45
CA PRO A 6 11.00 -3.46 -36.15
C PRO A 6 10.10 -2.50 -35.34
N VAL A 7 9.24 -1.73 -36.02
CA VAL A 7 8.31 -0.79 -35.37
C VAL A 7 7.13 -1.53 -34.74
N LEU A 8 6.63 -2.58 -35.41
CA LEU A 8 5.53 -3.41 -34.90
C LEU A 8 5.96 -4.20 -33.65
N ASP A 9 7.16 -4.79 -33.67
CA ASP A 9 7.70 -5.52 -32.52
C ASP A 9 7.92 -4.61 -31.28
N ASP A 10 8.39 -3.37 -31.46
CA ASP A 10 8.57 -2.43 -30.35
C ASP A 10 7.24 -1.94 -29.76
N LEU A 11 6.24 -1.71 -30.62
CA LEU A 11 4.88 -1.34 -30.18
C LEU A 11 4.20 -2.48 -29.41
N ASP A 12 4.29 -3.71 -29.90
CA ASP A 12 3.72 -4.89 -29.23
C ASP A 12 4.43 -5.17 -27.90
N ARG A 13 5.75 -5.02 -27.84
CA ARG A 13 6.53 -5.16 -26.59
C ARG A 13 6.13 -4.11 -25.56
N LYS A 14 6.00 -2.84 -25.95
CA LYS A 14 5.54 -1.75 -25.06
C LYS A 14 4.12 -1.99 -24.57
N ARG A 15 3.22 -2.48 -25.44
CA ARG A 15 1.83 -2.80 -25.09
C ARG A 15 1.75 -3.99 -24.14
N PHE A 16 2.52 -5.03 -24.40
CA PHE A 16 2.62 -6.22 -23.55
C PHE A 16 3.13 -5.86 -22.15
N HIS A 17 4.22 -5.11 -22.04
CA HIS A 17 4.72 -4.65 -20.75
C HIS A 17 3.70 -3.78 -20.00
N ARG A 18 2.99 -2.87 -20.69
CA ARG A 18 1.93 -2.06 -20.05
C ARG A 18 0.79 -2.94 -19.53
N LYS A 19 0.38 -3.96 -20.29
CA LYS A 19 -0.66 -4.92 -19.88
C LYS A 19 -0.21 -5.74 -18.66
N GLN A 20 1.00 -6.31 -18.69
CA GLN A 20 1.59 -7.05 -17.56
C GLN A 20 1.66 -6.20 -16.29
N MET A 21 2.18 -4.97 -16.38
CA MET A 21 2.28 -4.06 -15.25
C MET A 21 0.91 -3.68 -14.66
N THR A 22 -0.14 -3.71 -15.49
CA THR A 22 -1.51 -3.44 -15.03
C THR A 22 -2.10 -4.67 -14.34
N TRP A 23 -1.89 -5.88 -14.87
CA TRP A 23 -2.27 -7.12 -14.19
C TRP A 23 -1.57 -7.28 -12.85
N LEU A 24 -0.27 -6.98 -12.77
CA LEU A 24 0.47 -6.99 -11.51
C LEU A 24 -0.08 -5.99 -10.50
N ALA A 25 -0.56 -4.83 -10.96
CA ALA A 25 -1.19 -3.85 -10.08
C ALA A 25 -2.53 -4.36 -9.53
N ILE A 26 -3.37 -4.94 -10.41
CA ILE A 26 -4.63 -5.58 -9.99
C ILE A 26 -4.36 -6.71 -9.00
N PHE A 27 -3.37 -7.55 -9.30
CA PHE A 27 -2.93 -8.62 -8.40
C PHE A 27 -2.53 -8.04 -7.04
N ALA A 28 -1.65 -7.04 -7.00
CA ALA A 28 -1.22 -6.42 -5.74
C ALA A 28 -2.40 -5.91 -4.91
N ILE A 29 -3.37 -5.23 -5.53
CA ILE A 29 -4.47 -4.61 -4.79
C ILE A 29 -5.52 -5.58 -4.27
N VAL A 30 -5.65 -6.75 -4.89
CA VAL A 30 -6.51 -7.83 -4.42
C VAL A 30 -5.78 -8.66 -3.37
N MET A 31 -4.49 -8.92 -3.58
CA MET A 31 -3.72 -9.82 -2.71
C MET A 31 -3.36 -9.21 -1.36
N ILE A 32 -3.08 -7.90 -1.28
CA ILE A 32 -2.84 -7.22 0.01
C ILE A 32 -4.02 -7.41 0.98
N PRO A 33 -5.27 -7.01 0.66
CA PRO A 33 -6.38 -7.17 1.58
C PRO A 33 -6.72 -8.65 1.81
N LEU A 34 -6.60 -9.50 0.78
CA LEU A 34 -6.85 -10.95 0.92
C LEU A 34 -5.88 -11.60 1.92
N PHE A 35 -4.57 -11.38 1.77
CA PHE A 35 -3.58 -11.93 2.69
C PHE A 35 -3.69 -11.35 4.09
N THR A 36 -4.04 -10.07 4.19
CA THR A 36 -4.31 -9.40 5.47
C THR A 36 -5.47 -10.05 6.19
N TRP A 37 -6.59 -10.27 5.48
CA TRP A 37 -7.75 -10.97 6.03
C TRP A 37 -7.40 -12.41 6.42
N LEU A 38 -6.82 -13.20 5.51
CA LEU A 38 -6.44 -14.60 5.77
C LEU A 38 -5.47 -14.75 6.94
N PHE A 39 -4.59 -13.77 7.17
CA PHE A 39 -3.73 -13.76 8.33
C PHE A 39 -4.48 -13.35 9.61
N ALA A 40 -5.25 -12.27 9.55
CA ALA A 40 -6.01 -11.75 10.68
C ALA A 40 -7.00 -12.77 11.26
N THR A 41 -7.64 -13.58 10.41
CA THR A 41 -8.65 -14.57 10.82
C THR A 41 -8.06 -15.90 11.29
N ARG A 42 -6.74 -16.03 11.40
CA ARG A 42 -6.15 -17.22 12.04
C ARG A 42 -6.49 -17.28 13.52
N GLU A 43 -6.71 -16.13 14.12
CA GLU A 43 -7.14 -15.92 15.49
C GLU A 43 -8.19 -14.81 15.51
N SER A 44 -8.68 -14.43 16.69
CA SER A 44 -9.61 -13.30 16.81
C SER A 44 -8.87 -11.97 16.65
N PRO A 45 -9.10 -11.18 15.56
CA PRO A 45 -8.49 -9.86 15.42
C PRO A 45 -9.10 -8.83 16.38
N ALA A 46 -10.22 -9.15 17.03
CA ALA A 46 -10.81 -8.31 18.07
C ALA A 46 -10.00 -8.36 19.37
N ASP A 47 -9.33 -9.48 19.63
CA ASP A 47 -8.62 -9.73 20.89
C ASP A 47 -7.10 -9.56 20.74
N TYR A 48 -6.57 -9.77 19.52
CA TYR A 48 -5.12 -9.81 19.28
C TYR A 48 -4.69 -8.89 18.13
N THR A 49 -3.56 -8.20 18.30
CA THR A 49 -2.84 -7.57 17.18
C THR A 49 -2.27 -8.62 16.24
N PHE A 50 -1.97 -8.25 14.98
CA PHE A 50 -1.32 -9.17 14.04
C PHE A 50 0.02 -9.66 14.55
N THR A 51 0.74 -8.84 15.30
CA THR A 51 2.02 -9.23 15.90
C THR A 51 1.84 -10.21 17.05
N MET A 52 0.78 -10.07 17.86
CA MET A 52 0.42 -11.06 18.87
C MET A 52 0.06 -12.39 18.20
N ILE A 53 -0.83 -12.37 17.20
CA ILE A 53 -1.17 -13.55 16.38
C ILE A 53 0.09 -14.17 15.79
N GLY A 54 0.98 -13.36 15.23
CA GLY A 54 2.24 -13.80 14.64
C GLY A 54 3.25 -14.35 15.64
N ASN A 55 3.13 -14.08 16.94
CA ASN A 55 4.03 -14.63 17.96
C ASN A 55 3.48 -15.90 18.63
N MET A 56 2.25 -16.29 18.31
CA MET A 56 1.71 -17.57 18.72
C MET A 56 2.38 -18.73 17.96
N LEU A 57 2.41 -19.90 18.61
CA LEU A 57 3.12 -21.08 18.09
C LEU A 57 2.61 -21.45 16.69
N GLY A 58 3.53 -21.53 15.72
CA GLY A 58 3.20 -21.91 14.34
C GLY A 58 2.78 -20.76 13.41
N HIS A 59 2.55 -19.54 13.91
CA HIS A 59 2.08 -18.42 13.09
C HIS A 59 3.17 -17.43 12.65
N ARG A 60 4.37 -17.50 13.27
CA ARG A 60 5.47 -16.57 13.05
C ARG A 60 5.94 -16.45 11.61
N VAL A 61 6.16 -17.59 10.95
CA VAL A 61 6.60 -17.60 9.55
C VAL A 61 5.50 -16.99 8.66
N GLY A 62 4.23 -17.31 8.94
CA GLY A 62 3.09 -16.73 8.22
C GLY A 62 3.00 -15.21 8.35
N PHE A 63 3.28 -14.66 9.54
CA PHE A 63 3.30 -13.22 9.78
C PHE A 63 4.41 -12.52 9.00
N ILE A 64 5.62 -13.09 8.98
CA ILE A 64 6.75 -12.56 8.22
C ILE A 64 6.46 -12.61 6.71
N ILE A 65 5.91 -13.72 6.21
CA ILE A 65 5.51 -13.86 4.80
C ILE A 65 4.47 -12.81 4.44
N TRP A 66 3.44 -12.63 5.27
CA TRP A 66 2.41 -11.61 5.06
C TRP A 66 3.02 -10.21 4.98
N GLY A 67 3.88 -9.85 5.95
CA GLY A 67 4.52 -8.53 5.99
C GLY A 67 5.42 -8.28 4.79
N ALA A 68 6.25 -9.26 4.42
CA ALA A 68 7.14 -9.16 3.26
C ALA A 68 6.36 -9.05 1.94
N ALA A 69 5.35 -9.90 1.74
CA ALA A 69 4.49 -9.84 0.56
C ALA A 69 3.77 -8.48 0.48
N THR A 70 3.21 -8.01 1.61
CA THR A 70 2.53 -6.71 1.67
C THR A 70 3.49 -5.55 1.35
N ALA A 71 4.70 -5.55 1.90
CA ALA A 71 5.71 -4.53 1.60
C ALA A 71 6.06 -4.48 0.11
N ILE A 72 6.29 -5.63 -0.51
CA ILE A 72 6.64 -5.72 -1.94
C ILE A 72 5.47 -5.24 -2.81
N LEU A 73 4.26 -5.76 -2.56
CA LEU A 73 3.07 -5.45 -3.36
C LEU A 73 2.68 -3.97 -3.22
N LEU A 74 2.69 -3.44 -1.99
CA LEU A 74 2.37 -2.04 -1.72
C LEU A 74 3.40 -1.10 -2.35
N GLY A 75 4.69 -1.41 -2.16
CA GLY A 75 5.79 -0.65 -2.75
C GLY A 75 5.71 -0.61 -4.27
N PHE A 76 5.53 -1.77 -4.90
CA PHE A 76 5.33 -1.87 -6.35
C PHE A 76 4.15 -1.02 -6.82
N TYR A 77 2.99 -1.15 -6.15
CA TYR A 77 1.77 -0.46 -6.58
C TYR A 77 1.91 1.06 -6.51
N ILE A 78 2.40 1.59 -5.39
CA ILE A 78 2.55 3.04 -5.19
C ILE A 78 3.63 3.60 -6.12
N LEU A 79 4.79 2.93 -6.25
CA LEU A 79 5.82 3.37 -7.19
C LEU A 79 5.32 3.39 -8.64
N ARG A 80 4.51 2.40 -9.02
CA ARG A 80 3.86 2.38 -10.34
C ARG A 80 2.96 3.61 -10.52
N LEU A 81 2.16 3.97 -9.51
CA LEU A 81 1.35 5.20 -9.57
C LEU A 81 2.21 6.46 -9.72
N PHE A 82 3.32 6.55 -8.99
CA PHE A 82 4.25 7.68 -9.10
C PHE A 82 4.80 7.79 -10.53
N VAL A 83 5.24 6.67 -11.12
CA VAL A 83 5.74 6.65 -12.49
C VAL A 83 4.66 7.03 -13.50
N LEU A 84 3.44 6.50 -13.34
CA LEU A 84 2.33 6.74 -14.28
C LEU A 84 1.81 8.18 -14.29
N GLN A 85 1.99 8.90 -13.20
CA GLN A 85 1.64 10.31 -13.08
C GLN A 85 2.85 11.23 -13.28
N SER A 86 3.98 10.69 -13.74
CA SER A 86 5.23 11.44 -13.91
C SER A 86 5.68 12.16 -12.63
N PHE A 87 5.32 11.63 -11.45
CA PHE A 87 5.68 12.18 -10.16
C PHE A 87 7.13 11.83 -9.82
N ARG A 88 7.98 12.86 -9.81
CA ARG A 88 9.45 12.73 -9.66
C ARG A 88 9.99 13.20 -8.30
N ASP A 89 9.13 13.46 -7.33
CA ASP A 89 9.57 13.89 -6.00
C ASP A 89 10.41 12.78 -5.31
N THR A 90 11.67 13.10 -5.03
CA THR A 90 12.62 12.17 -4.41
C THR A 90 12.36 11.96 -2.93
N ARG A 91 11.77 12.93 -2.23
CA ARG A 91 11.41 12.82 -0.81
C ARG A 91 10.28 11.82 -0.65
N ALA A 92 9.24 11.92 -1.48
CA ALA A 92 8.12 10.97 -1.47
C ALA A 92 8.59 9.53 -1.73
N ARG A 93 9.53 9.33 -2.67
CA ARG A 93 10.12 8.01 -2.96
C ARG A 93 10.96 7.48 -1.79
N LYS A 94 11.77 8.33 -1.15
CA LYS A 94 12.54 7.96 0.05
C LYS A 94 11.61 7.60 1.21
N LEU A 95 10.57 8.39 1.45
CA LEU A 95 9.55 8.12 2.47
C LEU A 95 8.85 6.78 2.21
N LEU A 96 8.47 6.50 0.97
CA LEU A 96 7.91 5.20 0.61
C LEU A 96 8.92 4.08 0.93
N LEU A 97 10.16 4.19 0.49
CA LEU A 97 11.19 3.18 0.77
C LEU A 97 11.37 2.94 2.27
N TRP A 98 11.50 4.00 3.06
CA TRP A 98 11.60 3.92 4.52
C TRP A 98 10.37 3.27 5.13
N SER A 99 9.17 3.58 4.64
CA SER A 99 7.96 2.91 5.11
C SER A 99 8.04 1.40 4.90
N LEU A 100 8.49 0.92 3.74
CA LEU A 100 8.62 -0.51 3.47
C LEU A 100 9.66 -1.18 4.38
N VAL A 101 10.78 -0.50 4.63
CA VAL A 101 11.80 -0.98 5.58
C VAL A 101 11.22 -1.09 6.98
N PHE A 102 10.50 -0.07 7.45
CA PHE A 102 9.87 -0.11 8.77
C PHE A 102 8.78 -1.17 8.89
N LEU A 103 8.01 -1.43 7.83
CA LEU A 103 7.05 -2.55 7.80
C LEU A 103 7.78 -3.89 7.96
N LEU A 104 8.89 -4.09 7.24
CA LEU A 104 9.70 -5.30 7.38
C LEU A 104 10.29 -5.44 8.79
N LEU A 105 10.84 -4.36 9.36
CA LEU A 105 11.34 -4.35 10.73
C LEU A 105 10.24 -4.71 11.73
N THR A 106 9.04 -4.14 11.55
CA THR A 106 7.88 -4.43 12.40
C THR A 106 7.55 -5.92 12.42
N VAL A 107 7.54 -6.59 11.25
CA VAL A 107 7.21 -8.02 11.21
C VAL A 107 8.37 -8.94 11.62
N LEU A 108 9.62 -8.48 11.48
CA LEU A 108 10.81 -9.23 11.85
C LEU A 108 11.15 -9.13 13.33
N ILE A 109 10.83 -8.00 13.99
CA ILE A 109 11.05 -7.82 15.43
C ILE A 109 9.90 -8.51 16.18
N PRO A 110 10.17 -9.56 16.98
CA PRO A 110 9.15 -10.20 17.79
C PRO A 110 8.75 -9.28 18.94
N SER A 111 7.44 -9.16 19.16
CA SER A 111 6.89 -8.45 20.33
C SER A 111 6.40 -9.51 21.31
N LEU A 112 7.20 -9.79 22.34
CA LEU A 112 6.96 -10.84 23.32
C LEU A 112 6.74 -10.24 24.71
N GLU A 113 6.00 -10.94 25.54
CA GLU A 113 5.91 -10.59 26.95
C GLU A 113 7.31 -10.70 27.60
N GLY A 114 7.69 -9.69 28.37
CA GLY A 114 9.01 -9.62 29.03
C GLY A 114 10.13 -8.96 28.23
N THR A 115 9.95 -8.62 26.94
CA THR A 115 10.99 -7.97 26.13
C THR A 115 10.74 -6.49 25.88
N TYR A 116 10.94 -5.65 26.90
CA TYR A 116 10.66 -4.20 26.83
C TYR A 116 11.31 -3.49 25.63
N LEU A 117 12.61 -3.73 25.37
CA LEU A 117 13.33 -3.06 24.28
C LEU A 117 12.81 -3.48 22.89
N LEU A 118 12.51 -4.77 22.69
CA LEU A 118 12.00 -5.27 21.41
C LEU A 118 10.60 -4.74 21.13
N ASN A 119 9.73 -4.70 22.16
CA ASN A 119 8.38 -4.17 22.01
C ASN A 119 8.43 -2.68 21.65
N ARG A 120 9.32 -1.90 22.28
CA ARG A 120 9.50 -0.48 21.94
C ARG A 120 10.01 -0.27 20.51
N LEU A 121 10.96 -1.10 20.05
CA LEU A 121 11.46 -1.04 18.67
C LEU A 121 10.40 -1.48 17.65
N HIS A 122 9.59 -2.48 18.00
CA HIS A 122 8.46 -2.93 17.22
C HIS A 122 7.43 -1.80 17.05
N ASP A 123 6.97 -1.21 18.15
CA ASP A 123 5.98 -0.13 18.15
C ASP A 123 6.50 1.10 17.39
N PHE A 124 7.77 1.48 17.63
CA PHE A 124 8.42 2.54 16.88
C PHE A 124 8.42 2.25 15.38
N SER A 125 8.77 1.03 14.98
CA SER A 125 8.80 0.63 13.57
C SER A 125 7.39 0.67 12.96
N ALA A 126 6.37 0.23 13.68
CA ALA A 126 4.98 0.25 13.20
C ALA A 126 4.48 1.69 12.98
N VAL A 127 4.76 2.59 13.93
CA VAL A 127 4.41 4.01 13.82
C VAL A 127 5.21 4.70 12.72
N ALA A 128 6.51 4.46 12.64
CA ALA A 128 7.38 5.02 11.61
C ALA A 128 6.95 4.57 10.21
N PHE A 129 6.56 3.31 10.04
CA PHE A 129 5.95 2.80 8.80
C PHE A 129 4.74 3.64 8.40
N ALA A 130 3.76 3.78 9.30
CA ALA A 130 2.52 4.51 9.01
C ALA A 130 2.80 5.98 8.65
N LEU A 131 3.64 6.66 9.44
CA LEU A 131 3.97 8.07 9.20
C LEU A 131 4.70 8.28 7.87
N CYS A 132 5.72 7.47 7.57
CA CYS A 132 6.45 7.56 6.31
C CYS A 132 5.54 7.30 5.10
N LEU A 133 4.68 6.29 5.19
CA LEU A 133 3.74 5.94 4.12
C LEU A 133 2.73 7.06 3.89
N VAL A 134 2.10 7.55 4.96
CA VAL A 134 1.12 8.63 4.90
C VAL A 134 1.74 9.91 4.33
N MET A 135 2.92 10.31 4.80
CA MET A 135 3.61 11.49 4.26
C MET A 135 3.97 11.32 2.77
N SER A 136 4.42 10.14 2.36
CA SER A 136 4.68 9.84 0.94
C SER A 136 3.42 10.01 0.09
N LEU A 137 2.29 9.49 0.57
CA LEU A 137 0.99 9.61 -0.11
C LEU A 137 0.45 11.03 -0.10
N TYR A 138 0.62 11.81 0.97
CA TYR A 138 0.24 13.23 0.98
C TYR A 138 1.01 14.05 -0.06
N LEU A 139 2.32 13.83 -0.19
CA LEU A 139 3.12 14.51 -1.22
C LEU A 139 2.64 14.14 -2.63
N PHE A 140 2.31 12.86 -2.83
CA PHE A 140 1.76 12.40 -4.11
C PHE A 140 0.38 12.99 -4.40
N ILE A 141 -0.54 13.00 -3.43
CA ILE A 141 -1.87 13.58 -3.57
C ILE A 141 -1.77 15.08 -3.85
N ARG A 142 -0.89 15.80 -3.15
CA ARG A 142 -0.65 17.23 -3.40
C ARG A 142 -0.25 17.50 -4.85
N HIS A 143 0.56 16.63 -5.45
CA HIS A 143 0.91 16.72 -6.86
C HIS A 143 -0.29 16.53 -7.80
N LEU A 144 -1.32 15.78 -7.39
CA LEU A 144 -2.54 15.61 -8.19
C LEU A 144 -3.40 16.87 -8.26
N HIS A 145 -3.25 17.81 -7.31
CA HIS A 145 -4.00 19.06 -7.30
C HIS A 145 -3.80 19.86 -8.60
N GLU A 146 -2.57 19.88 -9.12
CA GLU A 146 -2.23 20.60 -10.36
C GLU A 146 -2.91 20.03 -11.60
N ARG A 147 -3.47 18.81 -11.52
CA ARG A 147 -4.01 18.07 -12.67
C ARG A 147 -5.52 17.91 -12.63
N ASP A 148 -6.07 17.56 -11.48
CA ASP A 148 -7.50 17.33 -11.31
C ASP A 148 -7.90 17.57 -9.85
N GLU A 149 -8.55 18.71 -9.60
CA GLU A 149 -9.04 19.11 -8.28
C GLU A 149 -10.03 18.09 -7.67
N LYS A 150 -10.84 17.43 -8.50
CA LYS A 150 -11.80 16.43 -8.03
C LYS A 150 -11.08 15.16 -7.58
N VAL A 151 -10.07 14.72 -8.34
CA VAL A 151 -9.23 13.57 -7.94
C VAL A 151 -8.43 13.92 -6.69
N TYR A 152 -7.89 15.14 -6.58
CA TYR A 152 -7.21 15.62 -5.39
C TYR A 152 -8.12 15.56 -4.15
N GLY A 153 -9.30 16.20 -4.19
CA GLY A 153 -10.23 16.25 -3.07
C GLY A 153 -10.71 14.86 -2.64
N LEU A 154 -11.06 14.00 -3.60
CA LEU A 154 -11.43 12.60 -3.32
C LEU A 154 -10.27 11.84 -2.66
N SER A 155 -9.06 11.95 -3.20
CA SER A 155 -7.89 11.23 -2.67
C SER A 155 -7.56 11.67 -1.26
N LEU A 156 -7.67 12.97 -1.00
CA LEU A 156 -7.46 13.55 0.32
C LEU A 156 -8.50 13.03 1.31
N ALA A 157 -9.78 13.06 0.95
CA ALA A 157 -10.86 12.54 1.80
C ALA A 157 -10.68 11.04 2.11
N MET A 158 -10.31 10.23 1.11
CA MET A 158 -10.05 8.81 1.31
C MET A 158 -8.84 8.57 2.22
N LEU A 159 -7.73 9.30 2.04
CA LEU A 159 -6.57 9.17 2.92
C LEU A 159 -6.90 9.56 4.36
N HIS A 160 -7.66 10.64 4.58
CA HIS A 160 -8.14 11.01 5.91
C HIS A 160 -9.10 9.96 6.48
N THR A 161 -9.89 9.27 5.65
CA THR A 161 -10.74 8.15 6.10
C THR A 161 -9.90 6.97 6.57
N VAL A 162 -8.82 6.63 5.85
CA VAL A 162 -7.87 5.58 6.26
C VAL A 162 -7.24 5.96 7.60
N ILE A 163 -6.72 7.18 7.74
CA ILE A 163 -6.03 7.63 8.96
C ILE A 163 -7.03 7.75 10.12
N GLY A 164 -8.08 8.54 9.93
CA GLY A 164 -9.09 8.81 10.96
C GLY A 164 -9.83 7.56 11.38
N GLY A 165 -10.23 6.70 10.43
CA GLY A 165 -10.86 5.42 10.75
C GLY A 165 -9.94 4.49 11.52
N SER A 166 -8.65 4.42 11.17
CA SER A 166 -7.67 3.63 11.92
C SER A 166 -7.47 4.16 13.33
N LEU A 167 -7.39 5.49 13.51
CA LEU A 167 -7.27 6.12 14.82
C LEU A 167 -8.53 5.93 15.67
N ILE A 168 -9.72 6.08 15.09
CA ILE A 168 -10.99 5.82 15.79
C ILE A 168 -11.04 4.37 16.27
N LEU A 169 -10.72 3.40 15.41
CA LEU A 169 -10.70 1.99 15.79
C LEU A 169 -9.64 1.70 16.86
N LEU A 170 -8.46 2.32 16.78
CA LEU A 170 -7.42 2.23 17.81
C LEU A 170 -7.90 2.79 19.15
N LEU A 171 -8.66 3.90 19.16
CA LEU A 171 -9.20 4.50 20.39
C LEU A 171 -10.36 3.68 20.98
N LEU A 172 -11.21 3.09 20.14
CA LEU A 172 -12.38 2.32 20.59
C LEU A 172 -12.03 0.90 21.05
N PHE A 173 -11.13 0.23 20.32
CA PHE A 173 -10.80 -1.18 20.54
C PHE A 173 -9.39 -1.39 21.10
N GLY A 174 -8.59 -0.33 21.23
CA GLY A 174 -7.19 -0.44 21.64
C GLY A 174 -6.29 -1.05 20.57
N MET A 175 -5.12 -1.52 21.00
CA MET A 175 -4.15 -2.19 20.12
C MET A 175 -4.64 -3.60 19.74
N THR A 176 -5.52 -3.67 18.75
CA THR A 176 -6.12 -4.93 18.24
C THR A 176 -5.87 -5.11 16.75
N GLY A 177 -6.12 -6.31 16.23
CA GLY A 177 -6.03 -6.61 14.81
C GLY A 177 -7.09 -5.88 13.98
N ILE A 178 -8.20 -5.42 14.58
CA ILE A 178 -9.28 -4.71 13.87
C ILE A 178 -8.76 -3.43 13.19
N PHE A 179 -8.04 -2.57 13.91
CA PHE A 179 -7.56 -1.33 13.30
C PHE A 179 -6.49 -1.60 12.23
N GLN A 180 -5.66 -2.64 12.41
CA GLN A 180 -4.64 -3.04 11.45
C GLN A 180 -5.28 -3.57 10.17
N LEU A 181 -6.30 -4.43 10.32
CA LEU A 181 -7.11 -4.94 9.22
C LEU A 181 -7.79 -3.80 8.47
N PHE A 182 -8.43 -2.87 9.18
CA PHE A 182 -9.04 -1.69 8.59
C PHE A 182 -8.00 -0.87 7.82
N PHE A 183 -6.83 -0.59 8.39
CA PHE A 183 -5.77 0.19 7.76
C PHE A 183 -5.37 -0.41 6.41
N PHE A 184 -4.97 -1.68 6.37
CA PHE A 184 -4.48 -2.30 5.12
C PHE A 184 -5.59 -2.50 4.08
N VAL A 185 -6.81 -2.85 4.50
CA VAL A 185 -7.94 -3.03 3.59
C VAL A 185 -8.39 -1.70 3.01
N SER A 186 -8.63 -0.69 3.85
CA SER A 186 -9.06 0.64 3.40
C SER A 186 -7.99 1.34 2.56
N LEU A 187 -6.71 1.19 2.90
CA LEU A 187 -5.59 1.66 2.07
C LEU A 187 -5.60 1.02 0.68
N SER A 188 -5.85 -0.29 0.60
CA SER A 188 -5.95 -1.00 -0.68
C SER A 188 -7.14 -0.51 -1.51
N VAL A 189 -8.30 -0.30 -0.88
CA VAL A 189 -9.47 0.29 -1.55
C VAL A 189 -9.17 1.71 -2.05
N PHE A 190 -8.54 2.54 -1.22
CA PHE A 190 -8.11 3.89 -1.61
C PHE A 190 -7.22 3.88 -2.84
N LEU A 191 -6.16 3.06 -2.83
CA LEU A 191 -5.24 2.96 -3.96
C LEU A 191 -5.95 2.44 -5.23
N ALA A 192 -6.96 1.58 -5.10
CA ALA A 192 -7.71 1.01 -6.22
C ALA A 192 -8.60 2.06 -6.88
N VAL A 193 -9.34 2.81 -6.05
CA VAL A 193 -10.18 3.92 -6.50
C VAL A 193 -9.32 4.99 -7.16
N LEU A 194 -8.19 5.34 -6.54
CA LEU A 194 -7.25 6.32 -7.10
C LEU A 194 -6.74 5.90 -8.48
N ASN A 195 -6.26 4.66 -8.61
CA ASN A 195 -5.84 4.12 -9.91
C ASN A 195 -6.99 4.17 -10.93
N GLY A 196 -8.19 3.70 -10.58
CA GLY A 196 -9.35 3.75 -11.48
C GLY A 196 -9.68 5.16 -11.97
N LYS A 197 -9.61 6.18 -11.11
CA LYS A 197 -9.86 7.58 -11.46
C LYS A 197 -8.77 8.16 -12.35
N LEU A 198 -7.50 7.89 -12.02
CA LEU A 198 -6.35 8.35 -12.81
C LEU A 198 -6.30 7.76 -14.22
N PHE A 199 -6.80 6.53 -14.41
CA PHE A 199 -6.88 5.90 -15.73
C PHE A 199 -8.13 6.32 -16.52
N LYS A 200 -9.29 6.44 -15.86
CA LYS A 200 -10.52 6.89 -16.54
C LYS A 200 -10.44 8.34 -17.03
N GLY A 201 -9.67 9.20 -16.36
CA GLY A 201 -9.40 10.57 -16.82
C GLY A 201 -8.60 10.62 -18.12
N ARG A 202 -7.62 9.71 -18.27
CA ARG A 202 -6.74 9.63 -19.44
C ARG A 202 -7.46 9.19 -20.72
N ASP A 203 -8.45 8.31 -20.60
CA ASP A 203 -9.25 7.84 -21.73
C ASP A 203 -10.26 8.89 -22.24
N ARG A 204 -10.57 9.92 -21.43
CA ARG A 204 -11.45 11.03 -21.80
C ARG A 204 -10.72 12.12 -22.60
N GLU A 205 -9.47 12.42 -22.28
CA GLU A 205 -8.64 13.32 -23.09
C GLU A 205 -8.44 12.80 -24.51
N TRP A 206 -8.33 11.48 -24.72
CA TRP A 206 -8.17 10.89 -26.06
C TRP A 206 -9.45 10.89 -26.93
N LYS A 207 -10.63 10.99 -26.32
CA LYS A 207 -11.92 11.02 -27.05
C LYS A 207 -12.47 12.43 -27.25
N GLY A 208 -11.71 13.45 -26.86
CA GLY A 208 -12.10 14.86 -26.88
C GLY A 208 -11.41 15.71 -27.95
N ASP A 209 -10.76 15.08 -28.94
CA ASP A 209 -10.25 15.72 -30.17
C ASP A 209 -11.10 15.32 -31.38
#